data_AF-A0A2N1TUY1-F1
#
_entry.id   AF-A0A2N1TUY1-F1
#
_cell.length_a   1.000
_cell.length_b   1.000
_cell.length_c   1.000
_cell.angle_alpha   90.00
_cell.angle_beta   90.00
_cell.angle_gamma   90.00
#
_symmetry.space_group_name_H-M   'P 1'
#
loop_
_entity.id
_entity.type
_entity.pdbx_description
1 polymer ?
#
loop_
_entity_poly.entity_id
_entity_poly.type
_entity_poly.pdbx_seq_one_letter_code
_entity_poly.pdbx_strand_id
1 'polypeptide(L)'
;MKNKNIFLLTITITVLSFCTASSYKFSTELPVFAKPAFENATSHQVVRIIDCCTIVADINNQEVKIKLAALKPAKAYSEQAAVFVGNLLKGENVYILGDPNEKYVYRAPDGLFVNAEIIRQGYGRVDTDSESAYLAEFKQLQAFAKERNKGLWNTIDIVPPAQAAPSPALPVPVVTAPQAKDEDIIVYVTKSGTKYHLANCQHLSQSSLPIKLQDAKARGYTPCSRCSPP
;
A
#
# COMPACT_ATOMS: atom_id res chain seq x y z
N MET A 1 28.13 -2.08 -84.10
CA MET A 1 27.87 -3.08 -83.02
C MET A 1 27.90 -2.34 -81.70
N LYS A 2 26.85 -2.53 -80.87
CA LYS A 2 26.53 -1.68 -79.70
C LYS A 2 27.43 -2.02 -78.50
N ASN A 3 28.25 -1.08 -78.05
CA ASN A 3 28.89 -1.15 -76.72
C ASN A 3 27.87 -0.77 -75.65
N LYS A 4 27.51 -1.74 -74.80
CA LYS A 4 26.72 -1.49 -73.59
C LYS A 4 27.67 -1.25 -72.43
N ASN A 5 27.75 0.01 -72.00
CA ASN A 5 28.33 0.38 -70.71
C ASN A 5 27.42 -0.18 -69.60
N ILE A 6 27.94 -1.12 -68.82
CA ILE A 6 27.35 -1.57 -67.55
C ILE A 6 27.97 -0.69 -66.46
N PHE A 7 27.22 0.31 -66.00
CA PHE A 7 27.57 1.12 -64.85
C PHE A 7 26.95 0.46 -63.62
N LEU A 8 27.76 -0.26 -62.85
CA LEU A 8 27.34 -0.95 -61.63
C LEU A 8 27.30 0.08 -60.49
N LEU A 9 26.14 0.69 -60.29
CA LEU A 9 25.89 1.65 -59.22
C LEU A 9 25.65 0.89 -57.91
N THR A 10 26.69 0.73 -57.08
CA THR A 10 26.57 0.15 -55.74
C THR A 10 25.99 1.19 -54.79
N ILE A 11 24.69 1.09 -54.50
CA ILE A 11 24.00 1.88 -53.48
C ILE A 11 24.31 1.25 -52.12
N THR A 12 25.22 1.84 -51.35
CA THR A 12 25.42 1.51 -49.94
C THR A 12 24.28 2.13 -49.13
N ILE A 13 23.28 1.32 -48.77
CA ILE A 13 22.22 1.70 -47.84
C ILE A 13 22.81 1.70 -46.43
N THR A 14 23.19 2.87 -45.93
CA THR A 14 23.49 3.09 -44.51
C THR A 14 22.17 3.13 -43.74
N VAL A 15 21.81 2.00 -43.11
CA VAL A 15 20.68 1.94 -42.18
C VAL A 15 21.09 2.63 -40.88
N LEU A 16 20.83 3.93 -40.80
CA LEU A 16 20.99 4.70 -39.57
C LEU A 16 19.78 4.37 -38.67
N SER A 17 19.92 3.30 -37.90
CA SER A 17 18.95 2.90 -36.88
C SER A 17 19.01 3.89 -35.72
N PHE A 18 18.26 4.98 -35.82
CA PHE A 18 17.92 5.81 -34.68
C PHE A 18 16.83 5.11 -33.85
N CYS A 19 17.23 4.06 -33.12
CA CYS A 19 16.47 3.61 -31.96
C CYS A 19 16.68 4.63 -30.85
N THR A 20 15.96 5.75 -30.90
CA THR A 20 15.71 6.52 -29.68
C THR A 20 14.75 5.70 -28.84
N ALA A 21 15.30 4.77 -28.05
CA ALA A 21 14.62 4.28 -26.88
C ALA A 21 14.41 5.51 -25.98
N SER A 22 13.25 6.15 -26.12
CA SER A 22 12.76 7.08 -25.12
C SER A 22 12.57 6.21 -23.89
N SER A 23 13.61 6.14 -23.06
CA SER A 23 13.56 5.54 -21.74
C SER A 23 12.60 6.42 -20.97
N TYR A 24 11.31 6.09 -21.05
CA TYR A 24 10.29 6.65 -20.20
C TYR A 24 10.72 6.24 -18.80
N LYS A 25 11.38 7.17 -18.10
CA LYS A 25 11.84 6.97 -16.73
C LYS A 25 10.57 6.88 -15.89
N PHE A 26 10.06 5.67 -15.72
CA PHE A 26 9.00 5.40 -14.77
C PHE A 26 9.54 5.80 -13.40
N SER A 27 8.92 6.80 -12.78
CA SER A 27 9.34 7.26 -11.47
C SER A 27 9.16 6.11 -10.49
N THR A 28 10.27 5.66 -9.90
CA THR A 28 10.26 4.65 -8.84
C THR A 28 9.74 5.21 -7.52
N GLU A 29 9.53 6.52 -7.44
CA GLU A 29 9.09 7.20 -6.23
C GLU A 29 7.57 7.14 -6.12
N LEU A 30 7.09 6.69 -4.95
CA LEU A 30 5.68 6.68 -4.63
C LEU A 30 5.16 8.13 -4.51
N PRO A 31 3.94 8.42 -4.97
CA PRO A 31 3.36 9.74 -4.79
C PRO A 31 3.24 10.08 -3.31
N VAL A 32 3.57 11.33 -2.98
CA VAL A 32 3.40 11.88 -1.64
C VAL A 32 2.07 12.61 -1.59
N PHE A 33 1.21 12.21 -0.65
CA PHE A 33 -0.07 12.86 -0.43
C PHE A 33 0.10 13.93 0.65
N ALA A 34 -0.36 15.14 0.37
CA ALA A 34 -0.47 16.17 1.40
C ALA A 34 -1.43 15.69 2.49
N LYS A 35 -0.93 15.53 3.71
CA LYS A 35 -1.74 15.13 4.85
C LYS A 35 -2.64 16.30 5.26
N PRO A 36 -3.98 16.14 5.26
CA PRO A 36 -4.88 17.17 5.74
C PRO A 36 -4.64 17.51 7.21
N ALA A 37 -4.93 18.74 7.58
CA ALA A 37 -4.98 19.15 8.98
C ALA A 37 -6.25 18.57 9.62
N PHE A 38 -6.09 17.82 10.71
CA PHE A 38 -7.20 17.13 11.39
C PHE A 38 -7.60 17.77 12.72
N GLU A 39 -7.03 18.94 13.10
CA GLU A 39 -7.19 19.47 14.48
C GLU A 39 -8.65 19.71 14.88
N ASN A 40 -9.52 20.03 13.91
CA ASN A 40 -10.96 20.23 14.12
C ASN A 40 -11.84 19.18 13.43
N ALA A 41 -11.22 18.13 12.88
CA ALA A 41 -11.97 17.07 12.20
C ALA A 41 -12.57 16.11 13.23
N THR A 42 -13.86 15.81 13.07
CA THR A 42 -14.50 14.75 13.87
C THR A 42 -14.12 13.39 13.28
N SER A 43 -13.67 12.48 14.13
CA SER A 43 -13.41 11.09 13.73
C SER A 43 -14.61 10.20 14.06
N HIS A 44 -14.88 9.21 13.23
CA HIS A 44 -16.01 8.29 13.37
C HIS A 44 -15.52 6.85 13.54
N GLN A 45 -16.12 6.10 14.47
CA GLN A 45 -15.75 4.70 14.67
C GLN A 45 -16.14 3.86 13.46
N VAL A 46 -15.22 3.02 12.98
CA VAL A 46 -15.56 2.03 11.95
C VAL A 46 -16.27 0.85 12.60
N VAL A 47 -17.53 0.64 12.23
CA VAL A 47 -18.38 -0.43 12.79
C VAL A 47 -18.12 -1.75 12.08
N ARG A 48 -18.05 -1.73 10.73
CA ARG A 48 -17.75 -2.91 9.91
C ARG A 48 -17.28 -2.55 8.51
N ILE A 49 -16.69 -3.53 7.84
CA ILE A 49 -16.27 -3.44 6.44
C ILE A 49 -17.27 -4.23 5.59
N ILE A 50 -17.75 -3.62 4.50
CA ILE A 50 -18.64 -4.29 3.54
C ILE A 50 -17.80 -4.91 2.42
N ASP A 51 -16.89 -4.11 1.84
CA ASP A 51 -15.95 -4.53 0.82
C ASP A 51 -14.71 -3.60 0.83
N CYS A 52 -13.83 -3.74 -0.16
CA CYS A 52 -12.61 -2.95 -0.25
C CYS A 52 -12.83 -1.44 -0.44
N CYS A 53 -14.02 -1.01 -0.85
CA CYS A 53 -14.35 0.38 -1.16
C CYS A 53 -15.54 0.90 -0.37
N THR A 54 -16.10 0.11 0.54
CA THR A 54 -17.29 0.48 1.32
C THR A 54 -17.11 0.08 2.77
N ILE A 55 -17.10 1.08 3.65
CA ILE A 55 -17.09 0.90 5.10
C ILE A 55 -18.41 1.37 5.72
N VAL A 56 -18.69 0.94 6.93
CA VAL A 56 -19.77 1.49 7.77
C VAL A 56 -19.14 2.17 8.97
N ALA A 57 -19.47 3.44 9.17
CA ALA A 57 -19.01 4.22 10.31
C ALA A 57 -20.20 4.67 11.16
N ASP A 58 -20.00 4.78 12.47
CA ASP A 58 -20.95 5.41 13.37
C ASP A 58 -20.81 6.94 13.29
N ILE A 59 -21.84 7.58 12.76
CA ILE A 59 -21.95 9.03 12.65
C ILE A 59 -23.21 9.44 13.40
N ASN A 60 -23.03 10.09 14.56
CA ASN A 60 -24.13 10.57 15.40
C ASN A 60 -25.11 9.45 15.83
N ASN A 61 -24.59 8.29 16.26
CA ASN A 61 -25.35 7.09 16.61
C ASN A 61 -26.14 6.48 15.44
N GLN A 62 -25.67 6.71 14.21
CA GLN A 62 -26.24 6.12 13.01
C GLN A 62 -25.15 5.41 12.21
N GLU A 63 -25.44 4.19 11.80
CA GLU A 63 -24.57 3.44 10.90
C GLU A 63 -24.69 4.00 9.47
N VAL A 64 -23.68 4.77 9.04
CA VAL A 64 -23.64 5.37 7.71
C VAL A 64 -22.69 4.57 6.81
N LYS A 65 -23.18 4.18 5.64
CA LYS A 65 -22.34 3.57 4.58
C LYS A 65 -21.51 4.64 3.89
N ILE A 66 -20.20 4.45 3.90
CA ILE A 66 -19.22 5.35 3.29
C ILE A 66 -18.54 4.61 2.15
N LYS A 67 -18.85 5.02 0.92
CA LYS A 67 -18.16 4.56 -0.29
C LYS A 67 -16.92 5.42 -0.53
N LEU A 68 -15.76 4.79 -0.59
CA LEU A 68 -14.48 5.44 -0.82
C LEU A 68 -14.34 5.84 -2.29
N ALA A 69 -13.92 7.09 -2.52
CA ALA A 69 -13.70 7.64 -3.85
C ALA A 69 -12.63 6.90 -4.65
N ALA A 70 -12.79 6.92 -5.98
CA ALA A 70 -11.85 6.41 -6.99
C ALA A 70 -11.47 4.92 -6.89
N LEU A 71 -12.24 4.12 -6.16
CA LEU A 71 -12.00 2.69 -5.98
C LEU A 71 -13.10 1.85 -6.65
N LYS A 72 -12.67 0.85 -7.42
CA LYS A 72 -13.53 -0.22 -7.95
C LYS A 72 -13.13 -1.56 -7.30
N PRO A 73 -14.10 -2.32 -6.77
CA PRO A 73 -13.83 -3.65 -6.24
C PRO A 73 -13.52 -4.63 -7.38
N ALA A 74 -12.66 -5.59 -7.09
CA ALA A 74 -12.38 -6.71 -7.99
C ALA A 74 -13.06 -7.96 -7.44
N LYS A 75 -14.14 -8.40 -8.11
CA LYS A 75 -15.06 -9.44 -7.63
C LYS A 75 -14.37 -10.74 -7.17
N ALA A 76 -13.31 -11.17 -7.85
CA ALA A 76 -12.58 -12.40 -7.52
C ALA A 76 -11.72 -12.30 -6.24
N TYR A 77 -11.55 -11.10 -5.68
CA TYR A 77 -10.63 -10.82 -4.56
C TYR A 77 -11.29 -9.96 -3.47
N SER A 78 -12.62 -9.80 -3.53
CA SER A 78 -13.36 -8.88 -2.67
C SER A 78 -13.29 -9.27 -1.20
N GLU A 79 -13.22 -10.58 -0.91
CA GLU A 79 -13.13 -11.09 0.46
C GLU A 79 -11.76 -10.79 1.09
N GLN A 80 -10.67 -11.11 0.40
CA GLN A 80 -9.30 -10.80 0.84
C GLN A 80 -9.12 -9.29 1.03
N ALA A 81 -9.71 -8.49 0.14
CA ALA A 81 -9.67 -7.05 0.24
C ALA A 81 -10.50 -6.50 1.41
N ALA A 82 -11.67 -7.07 1.70
CA ALA A 82 -12.43 -6.74 2.90
C ALA A 82 -11.67 -7.10 4.19
N VAL A 83 -10.99 -8.26 4.21
CA VAL A 83 -10.12 -8.66 5.34
C VAL A 83 -8.96 -7.68 5.52
N PHE A 84 -8.31 -7.28 4.41
CA PHE A 84 -7.23 -6.29 4.45
C PHE A 84 -7.70 -4.96 5.06
N VAL A 85 -8.80 -4.39 4.54
CA VAL A 85 -9.36 -3.13 5.06
C VAL A 85 -9.83 -3.29 6.50
N GLY A 86 -10.38 -4.46 6.84
CA GLY A 86 -10.76 -4.81 8.22
C GLY A 86 -9.57 -4.74 9.15
N ASN A 87 -8.46 -5.40 8.83
CA ASN A 87 -7.24 -5.35 9.64
C ASN A 87 -6.64 -3.94 9.71
N LEU A 88 -6.79 -3.14 8.66
CA LEU A 88 -6.30 -1.77 8.61
C LEU A 88 -7.05 -0.83 9.56
N LEU A 89 -8.35 -1.07 9.78
CA LEU A 89 -9.28 -0.17 10.49
C LEU A 89 -9.93 -0.78 11.74
N LYS A 90 -9.58 -2.02 12.10
CA LYS A 90 -10.23 -2.73 13.21
C LYS A 90 -9.99 -2.01 14.54
N GLY A 91 -11.07 -1.52 15.14
CA GLY A 91 -11.01 -0.79 16.40
C GLY A 91 -10.51 0.66 16.24
N GLU A 92 -10.33 1.11 15.01
CA GLU A 92 -9.86 2.46 14.69
C GLU A 92 -11.02 3.38 14.34
N ASN A 93 -10.77 4.68 14.49
CA ASN A 93 -11.64 5.71 13.96
C ASN A 93 -11.14 6.20 12.60
N VAL A 94 -12.00 6.87 11.85
CA VAL A 94 -11.65 7.49 10.57
C VAL A 94 -12.12 8.93 10.50
N TYR A 95 -11.31 9.78 9.89
CA TYR A 95 -11.74 11.06 9.34
C TYR A 95 -12.28 10.83 7.93
N ILE A 96 -13.39 11.50 7.61
CA ILE A 96 -14.03 11.44 6.31
C ILE A 96 -14.02 12.86 5.74
N LEU A 97 -13.34 13.03 4.62
CA LEU A 97 -13.14 14.31 3.93
C LEU A 97 -13.67 14.23 2.50
N GLY A 98 -13.86 15.39 1.88
CA GLY A 98 -14.39 15.51 0.52
C GLY A 98 -15.89 15.75 0.48
N ASP A 99 -16.47 15.64 -0.71
CA ASP A 99 -17.89 15.88 -0.93
C ASP A 99 -18.70 14.57 -0.86
N PRO A 100 -20.04 14.63 -0.91
CA PRO A 100 -20.88 13.43 -0.82
C PRO A 100 -20.61 12.37 -1.91
N ASN A 101 -20.09 12.76 -3.08
CA ASN A 101 -19.77 11.88 -4.20
C ASN A 101 -18.32 11.36 -4.12
N GLU A 102 -17.41 12.16 -3.55
CA GLU A 102 -16.00 11.86 -3.43
C GLU A 102 -15.51 11.86 -1.97
N LYS A 103 -15.71 10.72 -1.29
CA LYS A 103 -15.27 10.56 0.09
C LYS A 103 -13.86 9.97 0.18
N TYR A 104 -12.98 10.72 0.83
CA TYR A 104 -11.60 10.33 1.15
C TYR A 104 -11.51 9.97 2.63
N VAL A 105 -11.02 8.76 2.91
CA VAL A 105 -10.99 8.21 4.27
C VAL A 105 -9.57 8.21 4.77
N TYR A 106 -9.37 8.76 5.97
CA TYR A 106 -8.09 8.80 6.65
C TYR A 106 -8.23 8.14 8.02
N ARG A 107 -7.31 7.23 8.36
CA ARG A 107 -7.32 6.60 9.68
C ARG A 107 -6.94 7.63 10.74
N ALA A 108 -7.68 7.65 11.84
CA ALA A 108 -7.34 8.43 13.02
C ALA A 108 -6.54 7.56 13.99
N PRO A 109 -5.57 8.12 14.74
CA PRO A 109 -5.12 9.53 14.68
C PRO A 109 -3.96 9.76 13.69
N ASP A 110 -3.41 8.72 13.07
CA ASP A 110 -2.17 8.80 12.30
C ASP A 110 -2.31 9.51 10.95
N GLY A 111 -3.53 9.65 10.45
CA GLY A 111 -3.84 10.28 9.18
C GLY A 111 -3.44 9.45 7.97
N LEU A 112 -3.33 8.11 8.12
CA LEU A 112 -3.06 7.24 6.99
C LEU A 112 -4.17 7.38 5.93
N PHE A 113 -3.81 7.71 4.70
CA PHE A 113 -4.77 7.82 3.61
C PHE A 113 -5.21 6.43 3.12
N VAL A 114 -6.39 6.00 3.55
CA VAL A 114 -6.87 4.61 3.37
C VAL A 114 -7.09 4.29 1.90
N ASN A 115 -7.68 5.20 1.12
CA ASN A 115 -7.90 5.02 -0.32
C ASN A 115 -6.58 4.69 -1.04
N ALA A 116 -5.53 5.47 -0.77
CA ALA A 116 -4.20 5.28 -1.34
C ALA A 116 -3.60 3.92 -0.93
N GLU A 117 -3.69 3.57 0.36
CA GLU A 117 -3.10 2.33 0.88
C GLU A 117 -3.73 1.07 0.25
N ILE A 118 -5.05 1.08 0.05
CA ILE A 118 -5.78 -0.01 -0.64
C ILE A 118 -5.21 -0.23 -2.05
N ILE A 119 -4.99 0.85 -2.81
CA ILE A 119 -4.48 0.78 -4.18
C ILE A 119 -3.02 0.33 -4.18
N ARG A 120 -2.20 0.92 -3.32
CA ARG A 120 -0.76 0.64 -3.20
C ARG A 120 -0.47 -0.83 -2.85
N GLN A 121 -1.38 -1.47 -2.11
CA GLN A 121 -1.29 -2.88 -1.74
C GLN A 121 -2.00 -3.81 -2.72
N GLY A 122 -2.66 -3.27 -3.75
CA GLY A 122 -3.35 -4.05 -4.76
C GLY A 122 -4.61 -4.73 -4.23
N TYR A 123 -5.31 -4.16 -3.24
CA TYR A 123 -6.61 -4.66 -2.75
C TYR A 123 -7.81 -3.93 -3.37
N GLY A 124 -7.56 -2.89 -4.17
CA GLY A 124 -8.57 -2.21 -4.97
C GLY A 124 -8.02 -1.78 -6.33
N ARG A 125 -8.90 -1.62 -7.30
CA ARG A 125 -8.56 -1.04 -8.60
C ARG A 125 -8.92 0.43 -8.61
N VAL A 126 -8.17 1.22 -9.36
CA VAL A 126 -8.50 2.62 -9.61
C VAL A 126 -9.73 2.66 -10.50
N ASP A 127 -10.72 3.44 -10.09
CA ASP A 127 -11.80 3.85 -10.98
C ASP A 127 -11.27 4.92 -11.93
N THR A 128 -10.98 4.52 -13.18
CA THR A 128 -10.43 5.42 -14.19
C THR A 128 -11.39 6.50 -14.65
N ASP A 129 -12.69 6.33 -14.37
CA ASP A 129 -13.77 7.23 -14.79
C ASP A 129 -14.14 8.22 -13.66
N SER A 130 -13.50 8.08 -12.49
CA SER A 130 -13.70 8.98 -11.35
C SER A 130 -13.15 10.37 -11.63
N GLU A 131 -13.82 11.40 -11.11
CA GLU A 131 -13.37 12.80 -11.17
C GLU A 131 -12.41 13.17 -10.02
N SER A 132 -11.89 12.16 -9.31
CA SER A 132 -11.12 12.35 -8.09
C SER A 132 -9.90 13.23 -8.32
N ALA A 133 -9.70 14.18 -7.41
CA ALA A 133 -8.51 15.04 -7.37
C ALA A 133 -7.19 14.24 -7.29
N TYR A 134 -7.22 13.00 -6.80
CA TYR A 134 -6.04 12.13 -6.64
C TYR A 134 -5.91 11.07 -7.74
N LEU A 135 -6.67 11.18 -8.84
CA LEU A 135 -6.73 10.13 -9.87
C LEU A 135 -5.35 9.82 -10.48
N ALA A 136 -4.50 10.83 -10.68
CA ALA A 136 -3.18 10.65 -11.26
C ALA A 136 -2.25 9.84 -10.33
N GLU A 137 -2.22 10.20 -9.05
CA GLU A 137 -1.46 9.53 -8.00
C GLU A 137 -1.97 8.10 -7.78
N PHE A 138 -3.29 7.91 -7.77
CA PHE A 138 -3.89 6.58 -7.70
C PHE A 138 -3.49 5.68 -8.87
N LYS A 139 -3.45 6.21 -10.09
CA LYS A 139 -2.94 5.48 -11.26
C LYS A 139 -1.47 5.06 -11.07
N GLN A 140 -0.63 5.93 -10.49
CA GLN A 140 0.76 5.59 -10.17
C GLN A 140 0.84 4.47 -9.12
N LEU A 141 0.06 4.55 -8.03
CA LEU A 141 0.01 3.50 -7.01
C LEU A 141 -0.44 2.15 -7.56
N GLN A 142 -1.40 2.15 -8.48
CA GLN A 142 -1.84 0.92 -9.13
C GLN A 142 -0.75 0.32 -10.02
N ALA A 143 -0.05 1.15 -10.78
CA ALA A 143 1.09 0.70 -11.59
C ALA A 143 2.18 0.08 -10.70
N PHE A 144 2.50 0.72 -9.57
CA PHE A 144 3.39 0.17 -8.55
C PHE A 144 2.91 -1.18 -8.02
N ALA A 145 1.63 -1.32 -7.67
CA ALA A 145 1.08 -2.58 -7.17
C ALA A 145 1.15 -3.71 -8.22
N LYS A 146 0.92 -3.38 -9.50
CA LYS A 146 1.06 -4.30 -10.63
C LYS A 146 2.49 -4.78 -10.81
N GLU A 147 3.43 -3.85 -10.90
CA GLU A 147 4.85 -4.15 -11.10
C GLU A 147 5.42 -5.05 -9.98
N ARG A 148 4.93 -4.84 -8.75
CA ARG A 148 5.35 -5.60 -7.57
C ARG A 148 4.52 -6.86 -7.31
N ASN A 149 3.63 -7.25 -8.22
CA ASN A 149 2.75 -8.42 -8.08
C ASN A 149 2.00 -8.44 -6.74
N LYS A 150 1.51 -7.29 -6.29
CA LYS A 150 0.82 -7.16 -5.01
C LYS A 150 -0.66 -7.50 -5.12
N GLY A 151 -1.20 -8.15 -4.10
CA GLY A 151 -2.64 -8.41 -3.95
C GLY A 151 -3.24 -9.02 -5.22
N LEU A 152 -4.20 -8.31 -5.80
CA LEU A 152 -4.88 -8.60 -7.07
C LEU A 152 -3.98 -8.93 -8.26
N TRP A 153 -2.73 -8.48 -8.22
CA TRP A 153 -1.77 -8.60 -9.31
C TRP A 153 -0.79 -9.74 -9.11
N ASN A 154 -0.90 -10.50 -8.02
CA ASN A 154 -0.14 -11.73 -7.84
C ASN A 154 -0.75 -12.84 -8.70
N THR A 155 0.00 -13.32 -9.70
CA THR A 155 -0.45 -14.35 -10.66
C THR A 155 -0.17 -15.78 -10.19
N ILE A 156 0.37 -15.98 -8.98
CA ILE A 156 0.40 -17.29 -8.35
C ILE A 156 -1.01 -17.60 -7.88
N ASP A 157 -1.65 -18.60 -8.49
CA ASP A 157 -3.01 -19.04 -8.19
C ASP A 157 -3.29 -19.07 -6.68
N ILE A 158 -4.33 -18.36 -6.29
CA ILE A 158 -4.73 -18.17 -4.90
C ILE A 158 -5.16 -19.52 -4.33
N VAL A 159 -4.27 -20.17 -3.58
CA VAL A 159 -4.72 -21.10 -2.53
C VAL A 159 -5.36 -20.23 -1.44
N PRO A 160 -6.64 -20.44 -1.09
CA PRO A 160 -7.32 -19.67 -0.04
C PRO A 160 -6.56 -19.77 1.29
N PRO A 161 -6.62 -18.76 2.18
CA PRO A 161 -5.75 -18.67 3.36
C PRO A 161 -6.01 -19.69 4.49
N ALA A 162 -6.74 -20.78 4.22
CA ALA A 162 -7.24 -21.68 5.26
C ALA A 162 -6.46 -23.01 5.41
N GLN A 163 -5.42 -23.28 4.60
CA GLN A 163 -4.64 -24.51 4.74
C GLN A 163 -3.13 -24.24 4.66
N ALA A 164 -2.57 -23.78 5.78
CA ALA A 164 -1.18 -24.06 6.07
C ALA A 164 -1.07 -25.52 6.53
N ALA A 165 -0.56 -26.39 5.66
CA ALA A 165 0.22 -27.56 6.05
C ALA A 165 1.54 -27.51 5.27
N PRO A 166 2.68 -27.86 5.88
CA PRO A 166 3.99 -27.73 5.24
C PRO A 166 4.05 -28.71 4.05
N SER A 167 4.16 -28.17 2.83
CA SER A 167 4.45 -28.98 1.65
C SER A 167 5.86 -29.59 1.78
N PRO A 168 6.10 -30.85 1.36
CA PRO A 168 7.33 -31.58 1.67
C PRO A 168 8.52 -30.91 1.01
N ALA A 169 9.57 -30.66 1.81
CA ALA A 169 10.81 -30.09 1.33
C ALA A 169 11.45 -30.99 0.27
N LEU A 170 11.32 -30.59 -1.00
CA LEU A 170 12.32 -30.91 -2.00
C LEU A 170 13.64 -30.22 -1.60
N PRO A 171 14.81 -30.85 -1.82
CA PRO A 171 16.08 -30.34 -1.32
C PRO A 171 16.46 -29.08 -2.09
N VAL A 172 16.11 -27.92 -1.52
CA VAL A 172 16.61 -26.63 -1.98
C VAL A 172 18.05 -26.45 -1.46
N PRO A 173 19.00 -26.08 -2.34
CA PRO A 173 20.37 -25.81 -1.91
C PRO A 173 20.35 -24.60 -0.97
N VAL A 174 21.16 -24.69 0.08
CA VAL A 174 21.36 -23.64 1.08
C VAL A 174 21.83 -22.37 0.36
N VAL A 175 20.94 -21.40 0.21
CA VAL A 175 21.31 -20.01 -0.07
C VAL A 175 20.77 -19.16 1.07
N THR A 176 21.70 -18.61 1.83
CA THR A 176 21.53 -17.76 3.00
C THR A 176 20.53 -16.61 2.74
N ALA A 177 19.49 -16.53 3.57
CA ALA A 177 18.53 -15.43 3.57
C ALA A 177 19.20 -14.09 3.94
N PRO A 178 18.83 -12.94 3.34
CA PRO A 178 19.29 -11.63 3.81
C PRO A 178 18.61 -11.31 5.14
N GLN A 179 19.41 -11.11 6.19
CA GLN A 179 18.93 -10.57 7.47
C GLN A 179 18.50 -9.12 7.26
N ALA A 180 17.20 -8.83 7.45
CA ALA A 180 16.72 -7.47 7.58
C ALA A 180 17.37 -6.84 8.81
N LYS A 181 18.16 -5.78 8.59
CA LYS A 181 18.87 -5.07 9.65
C LYS A 181 17.88 -4.45 10.64
N ASP A 182 18.22 -4.49 11.92
CA ASP A 182 17.48 -3.92 13.07
C ASP A 182 17.19 -2.40 12.94
N GLU A 183 17.82 -1.75 11.95
CA GLU A 183 17.84 -0.30 11.71
C GLU A 183 16.54 0.27 11.11
N ASP A 184 15.69 -0.60 10.53
CA ASP A 184 14.42 -0.20 9.89
C ASP A 184 13.17 -0.69 10.63
N ILE A 185 13.34 -1.34 11.79
CA ILE A 185 12.20 -1.81 12.60
C ILE A 185 11.64 -0.64 13.41
N ILE A 186 10.34 -0.37 13.25
CA ILE A 186 9.62 0.64 14.04
C ILE A 186 8.93 -0.03 15.23
N VAL A 187 9.20 0.48 16.42
CA VAL A 187 8.55 0.13 17.69
C VAL A 187 7.89 1.36 18.30
N TYR A 188 7.10 1.19 19.36
CA TYR A 188 6.28 2.26 19.94
C TYR A 188 6.63 2.47 21.41
N VAL A 189 6.76 3.72 21.85
CA VAL A 189 6.97 4.09 23.25
C VAL A 189 5.81 4.93 23.75
N THR A 190 5.58 4.92 25.07
CA THR A 190 4.60 5.82 25.70
C THR A 190 5.28 7.13 26.12
N LYS A 191 4.49 8.19 26.30
CA LYS A 191 5.01 9.54 26.64
C LYS A 191 5.83 9.59 27.93
N SER A 192 5.53 8.73 28.90
CA SER A 192 6.18 8.67 30.22
C SER A 192 6.81 7.32 30.54
N GLY A 193 6.72 6.33 29.64
CA GLY A 193 7.22 4.99 29.91
C GLY A 193 8.69 4.81 29.59
N THR A 194 9.27 3.75 30.14
CA THR A 194 10.67 3.35 29.91
C THR A 194 10.77 2.10 29.04
N LYS A 195 9.66 1.73 28.38
CA LYS A 195 9.54 0.52 27.57
C LYS A 195 9.13 0.81 26.15
N TYR A 196 9.63 -0.02 25.23
CA TYR A 196 9.15 -0.05 23.86
C TYR A 196 8.23 -1.27 23.64
N HIS A 197 7.33 -1.12 22.69
CA HIS A 197 6.16 -1.96 22.51
C HIS A 197 5.92 -2.24 21.01
N LEU A 198 5.24 -3.34 20.70
CA LEU A 198 4.57 -3.51 19.40
C LEU A 198 3.33 -2.60 19.31
N ALA A 199 2.93 -2.24 18.09
CA ALA A 199 1.82 -1.32 17.81
C ALA A 199 0.51 -1.66 18.52
N ASN A 200 0.26 -2.95 18.77
CA ASN A 200 -0.97 -3.47 19.37
C ASN A 200 -0.88 -3.67 20.90
N CYS A 201 0.15 -3.15 21.57
CA CYS A 201 0.29 -3.33 23.01
C CYS A 201 -0.73 -2.50 23.79
N GLN A 202 -1.45 -3.14 24.71
CA GLN A 202 -2.46 -2.48 25.56
C GLN A 202 -1.93 -1.26 26.35
N HIS A 203 -0.62 -1.21 26.63
CA HIS A 203 0.03 -0.09 27.32
C HIS A 203 0.09 1.20 26.48
N LEU A 204 -0.14 1.11 25.17
CA LEU A 204 -0.16 2.25 24.25
C LEU A 204 -1.52 2.96 24.18
N SER A 205 -2.52 2.52 24.96
CA SER A 205 -3.89 3.05 24.93
C SER A 205 -3.99 4.55 25.24
N GLN A 206 -3.08 5.08 26.06
CA GLN A 206 -3.05 6.50 26.43
C GLN A 206 -2.02 7.33 25.63
N SER A 207 -0.99 6.70 25.07
CA SER A 207 0.01 7.37 24.24
C SER A 207 0.81 6.36 23.42
N SER A 208 1.05 6.68 22.15
CA SER A 208 1.80 5.83 21.22
C SER A 208 2.69 6.69 20.33
N LEU A 209 4.01 6.62 20.55
CA LEU A 209 5.01 7.37 19.80
C LEU A 209 5.89 6.39 19.02
N PRO A 210 5.84 6.39 17.68
CA PRO A 210 6.70 5.52 16.87
C PRO A 210 8.16 5.96 16.96
N ILE A 211 9.07 5.00 17.12
CA ILE A 211 10.53 5.19 17.20
C ILE A 211 11.22 4.00 16.55
N LYS A 212 12.39 4.22 15.92
CA LYS A 212 13.21 3.10 15.41
C LYS A 212 13.70 2.24 16.58
N LEU A 213 13.77 0.93 16.40
CA LEU A 213 14.21 0.00 17.44
C LEU A 213 15.63 0.31 17.93
N GLN A 214 16.54 0.63 17.01
CA GLN A 214 17.87 1.09 17.35
C GLN A 214 17.86 2.36 18.21
N ASP A 215 17.04 3.35 17.87
CA ASP A 215 16.91 4.59 18.64
C ASP A 215 16.27 4.35 20.01
N ALA A 216 15.31 3.42 20.12
CA ALA A 216 14.73 3.01 21.38
C ALA A 216 15.78 2.35 22.30
N LYS A 217 16.57 1.42 21.74
CA LYS A 217 17.69 0.78 22.45
C LYS A 217 18.74 1.83 22.87
N ALA A 218 19.13 2.74 21.97
CA ALA A 218 20.11 3.79 22.23
C ALA A 218 19.65 4.79 23.30
N ARG A 219 18.34 5.07 23.40
CA ARG A 219 17.73 5.91 24.44
C ARG A 219 17.47 5.17 25.76
N GLY A 220 17.83 3.89 25.86
CA GLY A 220 17.72 3.10 27.09
C GLY A 220 16.33 2.53 27.37
N TYR A 221 15.44 2.47 26.38
CA TYR A 221 14.15 1.81 26.55
C TYR A 221 14.34 0.28 26.59
N THR A 222 13.55 -0.39 27.45
CA THR A 222 13.57 -1.86 27.57
C THR A 222 12.37 -2.49 26.87
N PRO A 223 12.47 -3.74 26.37
CA PRO A 223 11.31 -4.38 25.74
C PRO A 223 10.18 -4.58 26.74
N CYS A 224 8.95 -4.44 26.27
CA CYS A 224 7.77 -4.80 27.04
C CYS A 224 7.61 -6.33 27.08
N SER A 225 7.63 -6.91 28.28
CA SER A 225 7.42 -8.34 28.50
C SER A 225 6.04 -8.84 28.08
N ARG A 226 5.06 -7.94 27.91
CA ARG A 226 3.68 -8.31 27.56
C ARG A 226 3.48 -8.49 26.06
N CYS A 227 4.16 -7.69 25.22
CA CYS A 227 4.05 -7.81 23.76
C CYS A 227 5.33 -8.33 23.10
N SER A 228 6.38 -8.62 23.87
CA SER A 228 7.63 -9.26 23.44
C SER A 228 8.16 -8.73 22.10
N PRO A 229 8.42 -7.41 21.99
CA PRO A 229 8.99 -6.82 20.79
C PRO A 229 10.44 -7.28 20.57
N PRO A 230 10.95 -7.26 19.32
CA PRO A 230 12.31 -7.70 18.97
C PRO A 230 13.45 -6.85 19.57
#